data_AF-A0A259SK89-F1
#
_entry.id   AF-A0A259SK89-F1
#
_cell.length_a   1.000
_cell.length_b   1.000
_cell.length_c   1.000
_cell.angle_alpha   90.00
_cell.angle_beta   90.00
_cell.angle_gamma   90.00
#
_symmetry.space_group_name_H-M   'P 1'
#
loop_
_entity.id
_entity.type
_entity.pdbx_description
1 polymer ?
#
loop_
_entity_poly.entity_id
_entity_poly.type
_entity_poly.pdbx_seq_one_letter_code
_entity_poly.pdbx_strand_id
1 'polypeptide(L)'
;SEETAARGLALGAVMRRHPWAGVLATALVFGLWHIGNGLFFGKTWDETWWQVLSATTFGVCFAGARLMIESVWALAFLHGLGDWTQFLSPGAAPVWYQIAVMAFELVWGILLTAVAVRRDRHAGEGGRG
;
A
#
# COMPACT_ATOMS: atom_id res chain seq x y z
N SER A 1 -13.37 -3.20 -6.57
CA SER A 1 -12.79 -3.19 -5.22
C SER A 1 -11.64 -2.20 -5.16
N GLU A 2 -11.34 -1.64 -3.99
CA GLU A 2 -10.18 -0.75 -3.82
C GLU A 2 -8.89 -1.37 -4.36
N GLU A 3 -8.74 -2.70 -4.29
CA GLU A 3 -7.63 -3.41 -4.92
C GLU A 3 -7.64 -3.49 -6.43
N THR A 4 -8.78 -3.69 -7.06
CA THR A 4 -8.85 -3.68 -8.52
C THR A 4 -8.71 -2.28 -9.09
N ALA A 5 -9.09 -1.24 -8.33
CA ALA A 5 -8.92 0.16 -8.70
C ALA A 5 -7.47 0.67 -8.46
N ALA A 6 -6.85 0.36 -7.31
CA ALA A 6 -5.49 0.78 -6.99
C ALA A 6 -4.41 -0.12 -7.62
N ARG A 7 -4.71 -1.39 -7.90
CA ARG A 7 -3.74 -2.42 -8.34
C ARG A 7 -4.16 -3.15 -9.61
N GLY A 8 -5.08 -2.56 -10.38
CA GLY A 8 -5.56 -3.11 -11.66
C GLY A 8 -4.46 -3.23 -12.73
N LEU A 9 -4.77 -3.88 -13.86
CA LEU A 9 -3.83 -4.21 -14.93
C LEU A 9 -2.90 -3.05 -15.35
N ALA A 10 -3.43 -1.82 -15.40
CA ALA A 10 -2.68 -0.62 -15.78
C ALA A 10 -1.60 -0.23 -14.75
N LEU A 11 -1.94 -0.15 -13.46
CA LEU A 11 -0.97 0.13 -12.39
C LEU A 11 0.00 -1.03 -12.21
N GLY A 12 -0.47 -2.28 -12.34
CA GLY A 12 0.41 -3.45 -12.39
C GLY A 12 1.43 -3.38 -13.53
N ALA A 13 1.04 -2.91 -14.72
CA ALA A 13 1.95 -2.73 -15.84
C ALA A 13 2.99 -1.63 -15.60
N VAL A 14 2.58 -0.49 -15.02
CA VAL A 14 3.51 0.59 -14.62
C VAL A 14 4.50 0.09 -13.57
N MET A 15 4.04 -0.64 -12.56
CA MET A 15 4.89 -1.22 -11.51
C MET A 15 5.95 -2.17 -12.07
N ARG A 16 5.62 -2.97 -13.09
CA ARG A 16 6.59 -3.88 -13.72
C ARG A 16 7.70 -3.14 -14.47
N ARG A 17 7.40 -1.97 -15.06
CA ARG A 17 8.38 -1.20 -15.86
C ARG A 17 9.13 -0.17 -15.03
N HIS A 18 8.45 0.44 -14.06
CA HIS A 18 8.96 1.49 -13.19
C HIS A 18 8.52 1.23 -11.73
N PRO A 19 9.17 0.30 -11.02
CA PRO A 19 8.70 -0.18 -9.71
C PRO A 19 8.47 0.93 -8.69
N TRP A 20 9.41 1.87 -8.55
CA TRP A 20 9.28 3.00 -7.63
C TRP A 20 8.12 3.94 -7.99
N ALA A 21 7.97 4.27 -9.28
CA ALA A 21 6.87 5.12 -9.74
C ALA A 21 5.51 4.43 -9.55
N GLY A 22 5.43 3.13 -9.83
CA GLY A 22 4.23 2.34 -9.63
C GLY A 22 3.85 2.21 -8.15
N VAL A 23 4.81 2.02 -7.24
CA VAL A 23 4.57 2.02 -5.78
C VAL A 23 4.05 3.37 -5.32
N LEU A 24 4.69 4.47 -5.72
CA LEU A 24 4.26 5.81 -5.34
C LEU A 24 2.86 6.14 -5.88
N ALA A 25 2.60 5.85 -7.15
CA ALA A 25 1.28 6.07 -7.75
C ALA A 25 0.19 5.24 -7.06
N THR A 26 0.46 3.95 -6.78
CA THR A 26 -0.48 3.08 -6.05
C THR A 26 -0.78 3.64 -4.66
N ALA A 27 0.25 4.03 -3.92
CA ALA A 27 0.11 4.56 -2.56
C ALA A 27 -0.70 5.86 -2.54
N LEU A 28 -0.42 6.78 -3.47
CA LEU A 28 -1.13 8.05 -3.58
C LEU A 28 -2.59 7.86 -4.00
N VAL A 29 -2.87 7.01 -4.99
CA VAL A 29 -4.25 6.71 -5.41
C VAL A 29 -5.05 6.14 -4.24
N PHE A 30 -4.46 5.19 -3.52
CA PHE A 30 -5.10 4.55 -2.38
C PHE A 30 -5.32 5.51 -1.19
N GLY A 31 -4.30 6.31 -0.85
CA GLY A 31 -4.41 7.32 0.20
C GLY A 31 -5.43 8.41 -0.14
N LEU A 32 -5.33 9.02 -1.32
CA LEU A 32 -6.19 10.13 -1.73
C LEU A 32 -7.65 9.72 -1.95
N TRP A 33 -7.92 8.45 -2.23
CA TRP A 33 -9.29 7.92 -2.26
C TRP A 33 -10.08 8.23 -0.97
N HIS A 34 -9.38 8.25 0.17
CA HIS A 34 -9.98 8.48 1.48
C HIS A 34 -10.41 9.94 1.72
N ILE A 35 -10.02 10.89 0.85
CA ILE A 35 -10.57 12.26 0.88
C ILE A 35 -12.10 12.22 0.70
N GLY A 36 -12.61 11.24 -0.05
CA GLY A 36 -14.05 11.01 -0.20
C GLY A 36 -14.78 10.83 1.14
N ASN A 37 -14.11 10.34 2.19
CA ASN A 37 -14.71 10.18 3.52
C ASN A 37 -15.08 11.53 4.15
N GLY A 38 -14.26 12.56 3.96
CA GLY A 38 -14.58 13.92 4.41
C GLY A 38 -15.62 14.59 3.52
N LEU A 39 -15.55 14.37 2.21
CA LEU A 39 -16.43 15.03 1.23
C LEU A 39 -17.86 14.47 1.20
N PHE A 40 -18.01 13.16 1.40
CA PHE A 40 -19.27 12.46 1.11
C PHE A 40 -19.83 11.66 2.28
N PHE A 41 -19.01 11.34 3.29
CA PHE A 41 -19.39 10.43 4.38
C PHE A 41 -19.34 11.07 5.78
N GLY A 42 -19.20 12.40 5.86
CA GLY A 42 -19.37 13.17 7.10
C GLY A 42 -18.23 13.03 8.11
N LYS A 43 -17.08 12.51 7.69
CA LYS A 43 -15.89 12.40 8.54
C LYS A 43 -15.27 13.78 8.79
N THR A 44 -14.72 14.00 9.99
CA THR A 44 -14.01 15.25 10.27
C THR A 44 -12.73 15.34 9.45
N TRP A 45 -12.29 16.56 9.11
CA TRP A 45 -11.07 16.73 8.31
C TRP A 45 -9.82 16.17 8.98
N ASP A 46 -9.69 16.27 10.31
CA ASP A 46 -8.58 15.70 11.06
C ASP A 46 -8.52 14.18 10.89
N GLU A 47 -9.66 13.51 11.02
CA GLU A 47 -9.74 12.07 10.83
C GLU A 47 -9.56 11.66 9.37
N THR A 48 -10.04 12.46 8.41
CA THR A 48 -9.83 12.23 6.98
C THR A 48 -8.35 12.32 6.62
N TRP A 49 -7.65 13.36 7.07
CA TRP A 49 -6.21 13.50 6.81
C TRP A 49 -5.41 12.40 7.48
N TRP A 50 -5.80 11.99 8.69
CA TRP A 50 -5.20 10.86 9.37
C TRP A 50 -5.36 9.57 8.56
N GLN A 51 -6.56 9.30 8.03
CA GLN A 51 -6.80 8.16 7.14
C GLN A 51 -6.03 8.24 5.84
N VAL A 52 -5.94 9.41 5.20
CA VAL A 52 -5.14 9.60 3.98
C VAL A 52 -3.68 9.24 4.26
N LEU A 53 -3.13 9.69 5.39
CA LEU A 53 -1.75 9.41 5.77
C LEU A 53 -1.53 7.90 6.03
N SER A 54 -2.38 7.29 6.85
CA SER A 54 -2.26 5.85 7.19
C SER A 54 -2.47 4.96 5.97
N ALA A 55 -3.46 5.27 5.14
CA ALA A 55 -3.71 4.53 3.91
C ALA A 55 -2.55 4.70 2.91
N THR A 56 -1.90 5.87 2.86
CA THR A 56 -0.73 6.08 2.00
C THR A 56 0.45 5.20 2.44
N THR A 57 0.79 5.14 3.74
CA THR A 57 1.89 4.28 4.22
C THR A 57 1.59 2.80 4.02
N PHE A 58 0.36 2.39 4.30
CA PHE A 58 -0.13 1.05 3.99
C PHE A 58 -0.01 0.73 2.50
N GLY A 59 -0.38 1.68 1.64
CA GLY A 59 -0.26 1.61 0.19
C GLY A 59 1.18 1.38 -0.28
N VAL A 60 2.16 2.07 0.32
CA VAL A 60 3.60 1.84 0.07
C VAL A 60 3.99 0.42 0.44
N CYS A 61 3.60 -0.04 1.64
CA CYS A 61 3.91 -1.38 2.13
C CYS A 61 3.37 -2.47 1.20
N PHE A 62 2.07 -2.41 0.88
CA PHE A 62 1.41 -3.43 0.07
C PHE A 62 1.81 -3.38 -1.41
N ALA A 63 2.10 -2.20 -1.95
CA ALA A 63 2.65 -2.10 -3.30
C ALA A 63 4.07 -2.67 -3.37
N GLY A 64 4.91 -2.47 -2.34
CA GLY A 64 6.20 -3.14 -2.22
C GLY A 64 6.05 -4.67 -2.13
N ALA A 65 5.12 -5.16 -1.30
CA ALA A 65 4.82 -6.59 -1.20
C ALA A 65 4.27 -7.19 -2.51
N ARG A 66 3.50 -6.42 -3.29
CA ARG A 66 2.96 -6.85 -4.59
C ARG A 66 4.06 -7.15 -5.61
N LEU A 67 5.19 -6.46 -5.54
CA LEU A 67 6.36 -6.73 -6.39
C LEU A 67 7.05 -8.05 -6.00
N MET A 68 6.91 -8.48 -4.75
CA MET A 68 7.57 -9.69 -4.24
C MET A 68 6.71 -10.95 -4.37
N ILE A 69 5.40 -10.82 -4.14
CA ILE A 69 4.44 -11.94 -4.08
C ILE A 69 3.79 -12.20 -5.45
N GLU A 70 3.81 -11.19 -6.33
CA GLU A 70 3.17 -11.21 -7.65
C GLU A 70 1.65 -11.48 -7.68
N SER A 71 0.99 -11.58 -6.53
CA SER A 71 -0.44 -11.83 -6.40
C SER A 71 -1.17 -10.63 -5.79
N VAL A 72 -2.28 -10.23 -6.42
CA VAL A 72 -3.19 -9.23 -5.83
C VAL A 72 -4.08 -9.87 -4.77
N TRP A 73 -4.42 -11.16 -4.91
CA TRP A 73 -5.37 -11.83 -4.02
C TRP A 73 -4.83 -12.11 -2.62
N ALA A 74 -3.54 -12.42 -2.49
CA ALA A 74 -2.91 -12.59 -1.18
C ALA A 74 -2.95 -11.28 -0.37
N LEU A 75 -2.70 -10.16 -1.05
CA LEU A 75 -2.76 -8.83 -0.46
C LEU A 75 -4.20 -8.42 -0.17
N ALA A 76 -5.14 -8.78 -1.05
CA ALA A 76 -6.57 -8.57 -0.84
C ALA A 76 -7.10 -9.24 0.42
N PHE A 77 -6.71 -10.50 0.61
CA PHE A 77 -7.04 -11.22 1.81
C PHE A 77 -6.44 -10.57 3.06
N LEU A 78 -5.15 -10.20 3.02
CA LEU A 78 -4.48 -9.58 4.16
C LEU A 78 -5.07 -8.21 4.52
N HIS A 79 -5.41 -7.41 3.52
CA HIS A 79 -6.06 -6.11 3.70
C HIS A 79 -7.44 -6.28 4.32
N GLY A 80 -8.29 -7.14 3.73
CA GLY A 80 -9.62 -7.41 4.27
C GLY A 80 -9.59 -8.00 5.69
N LEU A 81 -8.59 -8.83 6.00
CA LEU A 81 -8.37 -9.31 7.37
C LEU A 81 -8.02 -8.17 8.33
N GLY A 82 -7.15 -7.25 7.91
CA GLY A 82 -6.82 -6.03 8.66
C GLY A 82 -8.07 -5.21 8.98
N ASP A 83 -8.87 -4.90 7.96
CA ASP A 83 -10.12 -4.15 8.11
C ASP A 83 -11.10 -4.85 9.05
N TRP A 84 -11.24 -6.17 8.89
CA TRP A 84 -12.09 -6.98 9.75
C TRP A 84 -11.66 -6.90 11.22
N THR A 85 -10.35 -6.97 11.50
CA THR A 85 -9.83 -6.83 12.87
C THR A 85 -10.03 -5.41 13.43
N GLN A 86 -9.91 -4.37 12.60
CA GLN A 86 -10.18 -3.00 13.03
C GLN A 86 -11.67 -2.79 13.34
N PHE A 87 -12.56 -3.34 12.52
CA PHE A 87 -14.00 -3.28 12.74
C PHE A 87 -14.42 -3.94 14.07
N LEU A 88 -13.75 -5.04 14.45
CA LEU A 88 -13.99 -5.73 15.72
C LEU A 88 -13.23 -5.13 16.90
N SER A 89 -12.39 -4.12 16.68
CA SER A 89 -11.61 -3.50 17.75
C SER A 89 -12.50 -2.60 18.63
N PRO A 90 -12.22 -2.49 19.95
CA PRO A 90 -13.00 -1.65 20.86
C PRO A 90 -12.82 -0.14 20.64
N GLY A 91 -12.00 0.26 19.67
CA GLY A 91 -11.70 1.64 19.34
C GLY A 91 -10.31 1.79 18.72
N ALA A 92 -9.96 3.03 18.36
CA ALA A 92 -8.66 3.32 17.78
C ALA A 92 -7.53 2.99 18.76
N ALA A 93 -6.45 2.39 18.24
CA ALA A 93 -5.22 2.21 19.00
C ALA A 93 -4.63 3.58 19.43
N PRO A 94 -3.79 3.63 20.47
CA PRO A 94 -3.10 4.85 20.85
C PRO A 94 -2.33 5.47 19.68
N VAL A 95 -2.28 6.81 19.61
CA VAL A 95 -1.65 7.55 18.49
C VAL A 95 -0.20 7.11 18.25
N TRP A 96 0.59 6.88 19.31
CA TRP A 96 1.97 6.43 19.19
C TRP A 96 2.09 5.08 18.47
N TYR A 97 1.13 4.18 18.68
CA TYR A 97 1.10 2.86 18.05
C TYR A 97 0.79 2.99 16.57
N GLN A 98 -0.20 3.83 16.23
CA GLN A 98 -0.55 4.12 14.84
C GLN A 98 0.64 4.75 14.09
N ILE A 99 1.37 5.68 14.71
CA ILE A 99 2.62 6.24 14.16
C ILE A 99 3.69 5.16 13.96
N ALA A 100 3.87 4.27 14.94
CA ALA A 100 4.83 3.18 14.82
C ALA A 100 4.49 2.23 13.66
N VAL A 101 3.20 1.92 13.48
CA VAL A 101 2.72 1.11 12.35
C VAL A 101 2.97 1.83 11.02
N MET A 102 2.60 3.10 10.89
CA MET A 102 2.85 3.89 9.68
C MET A 102 4.35 3.96 9.33
N ALA A 103 5.20 4.17 10.34
CA ALA A 103 6.65 4.18 10.15
C ALA A 103 7.17 2.80 9.70
N PHE A 104 6.68 1.72 10.32
CA PHE A 104 7.02 0.36 9.92
C PHE A 104 6.59 0.08 8.48
N GLU A 105 5.34 0.38 8.10
CA GLU A 105 4.80 0.18 6.76
C GLU A 105 5.62 0.92 5.71
N LEU A 106 5.96 2.18 5.98
CA LEU A 106 6.77 2.99 5.09
C LEU A 106 8.17 2.38 4.89
N VAL A 107 8.86 2.08 5.98
CA VAL A 107 10.21 1.49 5.94
C VAL A 107 10.18 0.14 5.25
N TRP A 108 9.24 -0.73 5.64
CA TRP A 108 9.14 -2.08 5.11
C TRP A 108 8.77 -2.08 3.63
N GLY A 109 7.83 -1.24 3.21
CA GLY A 109 7.48 -1.09 1.79
C GLY A 109 8.67 -0.64 0.94
N ILE A 110 9.42 0.35 1.40
CA ILE A 110 10.65 0.81 0.72
C ILE A 110 11.67 -0.33 0.61
N LEU A 111 11.87 -1.10 1.69
CA LEU A 111 12.79 -2.24 1.68
C LEU A 111 12.35 -3.33 0.69
N LEU A 112 11.07 -3.69 0.69
CA LEU A 112 10.53 -4.69 -0.24
C LEU A 112 10.67 -4.23 -1.70
N THR A 113 10.38 -2.97 -2.00
CA THR A 113 10.58 -2.40 -3.34
C THR A 113 12.06 -2.44 -3.73
N ALA A 114 12.97 -2.05 -2.84
CA ALA A 114 14.41 -2.09 -3.11
C ALA A 114 14.91 -3.51 -3.36
N VAL A 115 14.44 -4.49 -2.59
CA VAL A 115 14.77 -5.92 -2.77
C VAL A 115 14.24 -6.42 -4.11
N ALA A 116 12.98 -6.15 -4.46
CA ALA A 116 12.39 -6.57 -5.73
C ALA A 116 13.19 -6.01 -6.93
N VAL A 117 13.51 -4.72 -6.91
CA VAL A 117 14.30 -4.06 -7.97
C VAL A 117 15.69 -4.69 -8.11
N ARG A 118 16.35 -5.05 -7.00
CA ARG A 118 17.65 -5.71 -7.05
C ARG A 118 17.57 -7.13 -7.62
N ARG A 119 16.53 -7.89 -7.25
CA ARG A 119 16.30 -9.25 -7.77
C ARG A 119 16.15 -9.26 -9.29
N ASP A 120 15.36 -8.35 -9.84
CA ASP A 120 15.12 -8.25 -11.29
C ASP A 120 16.38 -7.90 -12.07
N ARG A 121 17.25 -7.04 -11.51
CA ARG A 121 18.54 -6.69 -12.13
C ARG A 121 19.46 -7.91 -12.26
N HIS A 122 19.62 -8.67 -11.18
CA HIS A 122 20.47 -9.86 -11.20
C HIS A 122 19.92 -10.97 -12.11
N ALA A 123 18.60 -11.13 -12.20
CA ALA A 123 17.98 -12.06 -13.15
C ALA A 123 18.27 -11.68 -14.61
N GLY A 124 18.30 -10.38 -14.92
CA GLY A 124 18.63 -9.87 -16.25
C GLY A 124 20.11 -10.00 -16.63
N GLU A 125 21.02 -10.01 -15.65
CA GLU A 125 22.47 -10.19 -15.86
C GLU A 125 22.85 -11.67 -16.05
N GLY A 126 22.21 -12.60 -15.32
CA GLY A 126 22.50 -14.03 -15.41
C GLY A 126 21.94 -14.74 -16.66
N GLY A 127 20.96 -14.16 -17.34
CA GLY A 127 20.39 -14.71 -18.58
C GLY A 127 21.11 -14.31 -19.87
N ARG A 128 22.24 -13.59 -19.78
CA ARG A 128 23.04 -13.11 -20.92
C ARG A 128 24.42 -13.78 -21.05
N GLY A 129 24.65 -14.87 -20.30
CA GLY A 129 25.87 -15.68 -20.35
C GLY A 129 25.73 -16.91 -21.23
#